data_AF-A0A6A5S6F5-F1
#
_entry.id   AF-A0A6A5S6F5-F1
#
_cell.length_a   1.000
_cell.length_b   1.000
_cell.length_c   1.000
_cell.angle_alpha   90.00
_cell.angle_beta   90.00
_cell.angle_gamma   90.00
#
_symmetry.space_group_name_H-M   'P 1'
#
loop_
_entity.id
_entity.type
_entity.pdbx_description
1 polymer ?
#
loop_
_entity_poly.entity_id
_entity_poly.type
_entity_poly.pdbx_seq_one_letter_code
_entity_poly.pdbx_strand_id
1 'polypeptide(L)'
;MDLQQEGENHGGAVMWSPRKFREAGERQVQREEAEEQEKLEKAEMKELKASNALLNKKLAEERRKEKEKEAPNLQKTAKQPKKGKRAASNKPAPKNKRVKKCSNGASGGNSEESPPALPPKITSRGCNITIPKKFR
;
A
#
# COMPACT_ATOMS: atom_id res chain seq x y z
N MET A 1 5.26 20.17 -29.49
CA MET A 1 4.98 19.66 -30.85
C MET A 1 6.02 20.29 -31.74
N ASP A 2 7.16 19.63 -31.94
CA ASP A 2 8.12 20.01 -32.96
C ASP A 2 8.48 18.74 -33.73
N LEU A 3 7.69 18.46 -34.76
CA LEU A 3 8.07 17.50 -35.81
C LEU A 3 8.95 18.25 -36.80
N GLN A 4 10.23 18.38 -36.50
CA GLN A 4 11.23 18.65 -37.54
C GLN A 4 11.63 17.31 -38.14
N GLN A 5 10.81 16.83 -39.09
CA GLN A 5 11.28 15.92 -40.11
C GLN A 5 12.29 16.68 -40.99
N GLU A 6 13.53 16.80 -40.55
CA GLU A 6 14.61 17.07 -41.48
C GLU A 6 14.85 15.77 -42.25
N GLY A 7 14.55 15.79 -43.56
CA GLY A 7 14.55 14.61 -44.42
C GLY A 7 15.82 13.76 -44.31
N GLU A 8 15.72 12.65 -43.60
CA GLU A 8 16.66 11.53 -43.60
C GLU A 8 16.63 10.86 -44.98
N ASN A 9 17.37 11.43 -45.92
CA ASN A 9 17.76 10.75 -47.15
C ASN A 9 18.92 9.79 -46.85
N HIS A 10 18.61 8.54 -46.50
CA HIS A 10 19.62 7.49 -46.28
C HIS A 10 20.10 6.82 -47.59
N GLY A 11 20.18 7.56 -48.71
CA GLY A 11 20.34 6.95 -50.04
C GLY A 11 21.18 7.71 -51.09
N GLY A 12 21.96 8.72 -50.70
CA GLY A 12 22.83 9.45 -51.63
C GLY A 12 24.04 10.07 -50.90
N ALA A 13 25.14 10.32 -51.63
CA ALA A 13 26.36 10.89 -51.04
C ALA A 13 26.04 12.20 -50.27
N VAL A 14 26.17 12.15 -48.94
CA VAL A 14 25.96 13.32 -48.09
C VAL A 14 27.16 14.24 -48.27
N MET A 15 27.06 15.19 -49.19
CA MET A 15 28.06 16.25 -49.33
C MET A 15 27.98 17.14 -48.08
N TRP A 16 28.94 16.98 -47.18
CA TRP A 16 29.06 17.74 -45.94
C TRP A 16 29.23 19.23 -46.25
N SER A 17 28.12 19.96 -46.27
CA SER A 17 28.16 21.41 -46.46
C SER A 17 28.74 22.08 -45.20
N PRO A 18 29.42 23.23 -45.33
CA PRO A 18 29.98 23.99 -44.19
C PRO A 18 28.96 24.36 -43.11
N ARG A 19 27.66 24.32 -43.43
CA ARG A 19 26.56 24.48 -42.47
C ARG A 19 26.39 23.24 -41.58
N LYS A 20 26.47 22.03 -42.14
CA LYS A 20 26.36 20.78 -41.38
C LYS A 20 27.57 20.53 -40.46
N PHE A 21 28.75 21.07 -40.79
CA PHE A 21 29.91 21.04 -39.90
C PHE A 21 29.69 21.92 -38.65
N ARG A 22 29.12 23.12 -38.82
CA ARG A 22 28.75 24.00 -37.70
C ARG A 22 27.69 23.37 -36.82
N GLU A 23 26.63 22.82 -37.43
CA GLU A 23 25.55 22.14 -36.71
C GLU A 23 26.05 20.89 -35.95
N ALA A 24 27.02 20.15 -36.49
CA ALA A 24 27.65 19.04 -35.79
C ALA A 24 28.45 19.50 -34.56
N GLY A 25 29.13 20.64 -34.66
CA GLY A 25 29.83 21.28 -33.54
C GLY A 25 28.85 21.74 -32.45
N GLU A 26 27.76 22.39 -32.82
CA GLU A 26 26.69 22.79 -31.89
C GLU A 26 26.09 21.57 -31.15
N ARG A 27 25.90 20.45 -31.87
CA ARG A 27 25.46 19.17 -31.26
C ARG A 27 26.51 18.51 -30.36
N GLN A 28 27.79 18.84 -30.51
CA GLN A 28 28.83 18.38 -29.58
C GLN A 28 28.82 19.23 -28.32
N VAL A 29 28.79 20.56 -28.45
CA VAL A 29 28.68 21.49 -27.31
C VAL A 29 27.44 21.19 -26.47
N GLN A 30 26.27 20.98 -27.10
CA GLN A 30 25.04 20.61 -26.39
C GLN A 30 25.15 19.27 -25.66
N ARG A 31 25.89 18.30 -26.22
CA ARG A 31 26.14 17.03 -25.55
C ARG A 31 27.05 17.20 -24.35
N GLU A 32 28.12 17.98 -24.50
CA GLU A 32 29.05 18.28 -23.41
C GLU A 32 28.32 19.01 -22.27
N GLU A 33 27.53 20.03 -22.58
CA GLU A 33 26.69 20.75 -21.59
C GLU A 33 25.69 19.80 -20.90
N ALA A 34 25.00 18.94 -21.66
CA ALA A 34 24.07 17.98 -21.10
C ALA A 34 24.78 16.94 -20.21
N GLU A 35 25.97 16.49 -20.59
CA GLU A 35 26.79 15.60 -19.77
C GLU A 35 27.29 16.29 -18.48
N GLU A 36 27.67 17.56 -18.55
CA GLU A 36 28.04 18.35 -17.38
C GLU A 36 26.87 18.53 -16.42
N GLN A 37 25.70 18.87 -16.95
CA GLN A 37 24.46 18.95 -16.16
C GLN A 37 24.12 17.61 -15.52
N GLU A 38 24.17 16.52 -16.28
CA GLU A 38 23.90 15.18 -15.76
C GLU A 38 24.91 14.77 -14.66
N LYS A 39 26.19 15.16 -14.80
CA LYS A 39 27.23 14.92 -13.77
C LYS A 39 26.92 15.70 -12.49
N LEU A 40 26.51 16.97 -12.62
CA LEU A 40 26.10 17.81 -11.48
C LEU A 40 24.86 17.23 -10.78
N GLU A 41 23.80 16.91 -11.52
CA GLU A 41 22.58 16.31 -10.98
C GLU A 41 22.87 14.97 -10.29
N LYS A 42 23.73 14.12 -10.87
CA LYS A 42 24.16 12.86 -10.25
C LYS A 42 24.91 13.11 -8.94
N ALA A 43 25.71 14.17 -8.83
CA ALA A 43 26.40 14.52 -7.59
C ALA A 43 25.39 14.98 -6.52
N GLU A 44 24.51 15.91 -6.87
CA GLU A 44 23.45 16.40 -5.98
C GLU A 44 22.54 15.28 -5.49
N MET A 45 22.11 14.38 -6.38
CA MET A 45 21.30 13.22 -6.04
C MET A 45 22.00 12.28 -5.07
N LYS A 46 23.33 12.10 -5.18
CA LYS A 46 24.11 11.29 -4.23
C LYS A 46 24.16 11.95 -2.85
N GLU A 47 24.34 13.27 -2.79
CA GLU A 47 24.35 14.02 -1.53
C GLU A 47 22.99 14.02 -0.83
N LEU A 48 21.92 14.26 -1.59
CA LEU A 48 20.54 14.16 -1.11
C LEU A 48 20.23 12.75 -0.59
N LYS A 49 20.67 11.71 -1.30
CA LYS A 49 20.49 10.32 -0.86
C LYS A 49 21.28 10.02 0.41
N ALA A 50 22.51 10.50 0.53
CA ALA A 50 23.34 10.30 1.72
C ALA A 50 22.73 10.99 2.95
N SER A 51 22.29 12.24 2.81
CA SER A 51 21.63 12.99 3.89
C SER A 51 20.30 12.33 4.31
N ASN A 52 19.47 11.92 3.35
CA ASN A 52 18.21 11.21 3.62
C ASN A 52 18.45 9.87 4.32
N ALA A 53 19.48 9.11 3.91
CA ALA A 53 19.86 7.87 4.59
C ALA A 53 20.25 8.10 6.06
N LEU A 54 20.98 9.18 6.36
CA LEU A 54 21.32 9.55 7.74
C LEU A 54 20.07 9.92 8.55
N LEU A 55 19.14 10.69 7.99
CA LEU A 55 17.88 11.04 8.64
C LEU A 55 17.02 9.80 8.94
N ASN A 56 16.89 8.89 7.96
CA ASN A 56 16.14 7.65 8.14
C ASN A 56 16.76 6.75 9.21
N LYS A 57 18.10 6.68 9.29
CA LYS A 57 18.79 5.96 10.38
C LYS A 57 18.43 6.53 11.75
N LYS A 58 18.50 7.85 11.91
CA LYS A 58 18.12 8.53 13.16
C LYS A 58 16.65 8.26 13.54
N LEU A 59 15.73 8.38 12.58
CA LEU A 59 14.31 8.07 12.80
C LEU A 59 14.09 6.60 13.20
N ALA A 60 14.81 5.68 12.58
CA ALA A 60 14.72 4.25 12.90
C ALA A 60 15.25 3.95 14.31
N GLU A 61 16.33 4.61 14.73
CA GLU A 61 16.86 4.49 16.09
C GLU A 61 15.90 5.06 17.14
N GLU A 62 15.33 6.23 16.92
CA GLU A 62 14.33 6.81 17.83
C GLU A 62 13.10 5.92 17.95
N ARG A 63 12.59 5.37 16.84
CA ARG A 63 11.49 4.40 16.88
C ARG A 63 11.85 3.11 17.64
N ARG A 64 13.11 2.66 17.58
CA ARG A 64 13.56 1.51 18.38
C ARG A 64 13.60 1.83 19.87
N LYS A 65 14.16 2.99 20.24
CA LYS A 65 14.21 3.47 21.63
C LYS A 65 12.80 3.66 22.21
N GLU A 66 11.85 4.17 21.43
CA GLU A 66 10.46 4.34 21.86
C GLU A 66 9.81 2.99 22.17
N LYS A 67 9.95 2.00 21.28
CA LYS A 67 9.44 0.64 21.51
C LYS A 67 10.05 -0.04 22.73
N GLU A 68 11.35 0.16 22.95
CA GLU A 68 12.04 -0.37 24.13
C GLU A 68 11.51 0.26 25.43
N LYS A 69 11.15 1.55 25.41
CA LYS A 69 10.55 2.25 26.55
C LYS A 69 9.08 1.86 26.80
N GLU A 70 8.32 1.53 25.76
CA GLU A 70 6.91 1.13 25.89
C GLU A 70 6.71 -0.33 26.34
N ALA A 71 7.59 -1.26 25.92
CA ALA A 71 7.51 -2.67 26.28
C ALA A 71 7.46 -2.99 27.80
N PRO A 72 8.25 -2.33 28.69
CA PRO A 72 8.19 -2.61 30.13
C PRO A 72 6.96 -2.00 30.82
N ASN A 73 6.23 -1.08 30.18
CA ASN A 73 5.05 -0.45 30.79
C ASN A 73 3.83 -1.40 30.77
N LEU A 74 3.63 -2.14 29.68
CA LEU A 74 2.51 -3.09 29.52
C LEU A 74 2.63 -4.35 30.40
N GLN A 75 3.86 -4.81 30.71
CA GLN A 75 4.05 -5.97 31.59
C GLN A 75 3.76 -5.65 33.06
N LYS A 76 3.88 -4.39 33.50
CA LYS A 76 3.55 -3.98 34.86
C LYS A 76 2.06 -3.82 35.09
N THR A 77 1.27 -3.51 34.05
CA THR A 77 -0.19 -3.40 34.13
C THR A 77 -0.91 -4.74 33.96
N ALA A 78 -0.31 -5.72 33.28
CA ALA A 78 -0.84 -7.08 33.13
C ALA A 78 -0.70 -7.97 34.39
N LYS A 79 0.15 -7.58 35.36
CA LYS A 79 0.37 -8.33 36.61
C LYS A 79 -0.55 -7.95 37.76
N GLN A 80 -1.65 -7.24 37.51
CA GLN A 80 -2.70 -7.08 38.52
C GLN A 80 -3.67 -8.27 38.44
N PRO A 81 -3.55 -9.30 39.31
CA PRO A 81 -4.57 -10.33 39.39
C PRO A 81 -5.86 -9.68 39.90
N LYS A 82 -6.87 -9.59 39.06
CA LYS A 82 -8.24 -9.38 39.51
C LYS A 82 -8.62 -10.61 40.34
N LYS A 83 -8.38 -10.54 41.66
CA LYS A 83 -8.81 -11.51 42.66
C LYS A 83 -10.34 -11.49 42.67
N GLY A 84 -10.92 -12.27 41.76
CA GLY A 84 -12.35 -12.44 41.62
C GLY A 84 -12.92 -12.97 42.92
N LYS A 85 -13.84 -12.21 43.52
CA LYS A 85 -14.77 -12.70 44.53
C LYS A 85 -15.64 -13.78 43.85
N ARG A 86 -15.21 -15.03 43.88
CA ARG A 86 -16.07 -16.16 43.52
C ARG A 86 -16.95 -16.45 44.72
N ALA A 87 -18.15 -15.88 44.70
CA ALA A 87 -19.23 -16.28 45.59
C ALA A 87 -19.49 -17.78 45.40
N ALA A 88 -19.50 -18.51 46.51
CA ALA A 88 -19.98 -19.87 46.58
C ALA A 88 -21.46 -19.92 46.19
N SER A 89 -21.85 -21.02 45.51
CA SER A 89 -23.21 -21.57 45.34
C SER A 89 -23.54 -21.87 43.86
N ASN A 90 -22.87 -22.88 43.29
CA ASN A 90 -23.49 -23.66 42.21
C ASN A 90 -24.36 -24.73 42.88
N LYS A 91 -25.69 -24.53 42.87
CA LYS A 91 -26.65 -25.60 43.18
C LYS A 91 -26.69 -26.59 42.01
N PRO A 92 -26.81 -27.91 42.24
CA PRO A 92 -26.86 -28.87 41.14
C PRO A 92 -28.19 -28.76 40.37
N ALA A 93 -28.11 -28.86 39.04
CA ALA A 93 -29.26 -28.80 38.14
C ALA A 93 -30.17 -30.04 38.31
N PRO A 94 -31.51 -29.88 38.29
CA PRO A 94 -32.41 -31.03 38.28
C PRO A 94 -32.46 -31.65 36.87
N LYS A 95 -32.15 -32.95 36.80
CA LYS A 95 -32.38 -33.80 35.63
C LYS A 95 -33.88 -34.00 35.45
N ASN A 96 -34.42 -33.77 34.25
CA ASN A 96 -35.70 -34.23 33.67
C ASN A 96 -35.81 -33.57 32.27
N LYS A 97 -36.31 -34.12 31.16
CA LYS A 97 -37.04 -35.35 30.82
C LYS A 97 -36.89 -35.51 29.29
N ARG A 98 -36.51 -36.70 28.83
CA ARG A 98 -36.44 -37.03 27.39
C ARG A 98 -37.87 -37.12 26.84
N VAL A 99 -38.23 -36.28 25.88
CA VAL A 99 -39.44 -36.46 25.06
C VAL A 99 -39.02 -36.55 23.60
N LYS A 100 -39.30 -37.71 22.99
CA LYS A 100 -39.12 -38.01 21.57
C LYS A 100 -40.45 -37.74 20.85
N LYS A 101 -40.34 -37.55 19.52
CA LYS A 101 -41.39 -37.70 18.47
C LYS A 101 -42.12 -36.38 18.15
N CYS A 102 -42.43 -35.99 16.91
CA CYS A 102 -42.50 -36.68 15.61
C CYS A 102 -42.30 -35.66 14.46
N SER A 103 -42.09 -36.19 13.27
CA SER A 103 -41.97 -35.53 11.96
C SER A 103 -43.32 -35.11 11.36
N ASN A 104 -43.28 -34.11 10.45
CA ASN A 104 -43.90 -34.06 9.10
C ASN A 104 -44.45 -32.68 8.68
N GLY A 105 -44.29 -32.37 7.38
CA GLY A 105 -45.04 -31.35 6.59
C GLY A 105 -44.14 -30.22 6.08
N ALA A 106 -43.64 -30.24 4.82
CA ALA A 106 -44.29 -29.78 3.57
C ALA A 106 -44.60 -28.26 3.60
N SER A 107 -44.45 -27.40 2.57
CA SER A 107 -44.03 -27.44 1.16
C SER A 107 -44.20 -25.98 0.63
N GLY A 108 -43.44 -25.55 -0.40
CA GLY A 108 -43.69 -24.35 -1.23
C GLY A 108 -42.92 -23.09 -0.79
N GLY A 109 -42.11 -22.38 -1.59
CA GLY A 109 -42.29 -21.90 -2.97
C GLY A 109 -43.06 -20.57 -2.92
N ASN A 110 -42.69 -19.42 -3.47
CA ASN A 110 -41.60 -19.00 -4.37
C ASN A 110 -41.55 -17.44 -4.36
N SER A 111 -40.40 -16.87 -4.74
CA SER A 111 -40.18 -15.54 -5.39
C SER A 111 -41.00 -14.29 -5.01
N GLU A 112 -40.31 -13.29 -4.44
CA GLU A 112 -40.59 -11.88 -4.74
C GLU A 112 -39.27 -11.14 -5.02
N GLU A 113 -39.31 -10.32 -6.06
CA GLU A 113 -38.22 -9.76 -6.85
C GLU A 113 -37.31 -8.82 -6.05
N SER A 114 -36.00 -9.12 -6.02
CA SER A 114 -35.01 -8.38 -5.24
C SER A 114 -34.34 -7.31 -6.11
N PRO A 115 -34.22 -6.04 -5.64
CA PRO A 115 -33.50 -4.99 -6.39
C PRO A 115 -32.05 -5.42 -6.66
N PRO A 116 -31.41 -4.98 -7.77
CA PRO A 116 -30.09 -5.48 -8.18
C PRO A 116 -29.12 -5.36 -7.02
N ALA A 117 -28.66 -6.51 -6.52
CA ALA A 117 -27.77 -6.61 -5.39
C ALA A 117 -26.55 -5.72 -5.65
N LEU A 118 -26.37 -4.71 -4.78
CA LEU A 118 -25.22 -3.82 -4.84
C LEU A 118 -23.95 -4.68 -4.94
N PRO A 119 -23.03 -4.36 -5.86
CA PRO A 119 -21.79 -5.12 -5.98
C PRO A 119 -21.10 -5.15 -4.61
N PRO A 120 -20.53 -6.29 -4.19
CA PRO A 120 -19.76 -6.36 -2.96
C PRO A 120 -18.72 -5.25 -3.00
N LYS A 121 -18.68 -4.43 -1.94
CA LYS A 121 -17.67 -3.39 -1.83
C LYS A 121 -16.34 -4.11 -1.63
N ILE A 122 -15.56 -4.16 -2.71
CA ILE A 122 -14.26 -4.81 -2.78
C ILE A 122 -13.21 -3.69 -2.79
N THR A 123 -12.12 -3.87 -2.04
CA THR A 123 -10.98 -2.94 -2.10
C THR A 123 -10.29 -3.04 -3.48
N SER A 124 -9.45 -2.08 -3.85
CA SER A 124 -8.63 -2.18 -5.07
C SER A 124 -7.77 -3.46 -5.15
N ARG A 125 -7.61 -4.17 -4.02
CA ARG A 125 -6.87 -5.42 -3.89
C ARG A 125 -7.74 -6.68 -3.89
N GLY A 126 -9.05 -6.58 -4.13
CA GLY A 126 -9.91 -7.75 -4.22
C GLY A 126 -10.50 -8.25 -2.88
N CYS A 127 -10.31 -7.53 -1.76
CA CYS A 127 -10.82 -7.97 -0.46
C CYS A 127 -12.26 -7.51 -0.19
N ASN A 128 -13.11 -8.43 0.26
CA ASN A 128 -14.47 -8.12 0.71
C ASN A 128 -14.47 -7.33 2.03
N ILE A 129 -15.16 -6.19 2.08
CA ILE A 129 -15.33 -5.41 3.31
C ILE A 129 -16.76 -5.50 3.86
N THR A 130 -16.86 -5.81 5.16
CA THR A 130 -18.14 -5.70 5.89
C THR A 130 -18.24 -4.31 6.49
N ILE A 131 -19.21 -3.50 6.02
CA ILE A 131 -19.42 -2.15 6.54
C ILE A 131 -20.16 -2.21 7.89
N PRO A 132 -19.58 -1.65 8.98
CA PRO A 132 -20.26 -1.52 10.27
C PRO A 132 -21.55 -0.71 10.14
N LYS A 133 -22.59 -1.05 10.92
CA LYS A 133 -23.93 -0.43 10.82
C LYS A 133 -23.93 1.10 10.99
N LYS A 134 -22.97 1.67 11.73
CA LYS A 134 -22.79 3.12 11.88
C LYS A 134 -22.39 3.85 10.58
N PHE A 135 -21.96 3.11 9.56
CA PHE A 135 -21.53 3.62 8.25
C PHE A 135 -22.42 3.10 7.10
N ARG A 136 -23.55 2.45 7.42
CA ARG A 136 -24.57 2.09 6.45
C ARG A 136 -25.51 3.26 6.22
#